data_AF-A0A816FTF0-F1
#
_entry.id   AF-A0A816FTF0-F1
#
_cell.length_a   1.000
_cell.length_b   1.000
_cell.length_c   1.000
_cell.angle_alpha   90.00
_cell.angle_beta   90.00
_cell.angle_gamma   90.00
#
_symmetry.space_group_name_H-M   'P 1'
#
loop_
_entity.id
_entity.type
_entity.pdbx_description
1 polymer ?
#
loop_
_entity_poly.entity_id
_entity_poly.type
_entity_poly.pdbx_seq_one_letter_code
_entity_poly.pdbx_strand_id
1 'polypeptide(L)'
;KDTNNPTWNQKFTFNLQNKTDYLHLHVYDDDAMGRDSIGSAKIDLKKHVFGKECYNAWVTLPSMLGLRSKGEIHVIIKHHTKN
;
A
#
# COMPACT_ATOMS: atom_id res chain seq x y z
N LYS A 1 5.96 7.74 17.07
CA LYS A 1 7.44 7.78 16.98
C LYS A 1 7.72 8.29 15.59
N ASP A 2 8.21 9.50 15.52
CA ASP A 2 8.03 10.31 14.31
C ASP A 2 9.32 10.19 13.50
N THR A 3 9.20 9.55 12.34
CA THR A 3 10.33 9.17 11.50
C THR A 3 9.90 9.15 10.04
N ASN A 4 10.82 9.55 9.15
CA ASN A 4 10.62 9.45 7.70
C ASN A 4 10.75 8.02 7.17
N ASN A 5 11.18 7.07 8.02
CA ASN A 5 11.31 5.65 7.68
C ASN A 5 10.53 4.79 8.70
N PRO A 6 9.20 4.94 8.77
CA PRO A 6 8.39 4.17 9.70
C PRO A 6 8.42 2.68 9.35
N THR A 7 8.27 1.84 10.37
CA THR A 7 8.14 0.38 10.20
C THR A 7 6.87 -0.06 10.89
N TRP A 8 5.90 -0.54 10.11
CA TRP A 8 4.63 -1.06 10.65
C TRP A 8 4.65 -2.57 10.86
N ASN A 9 5.24 -3.33 9.93
CA ASN A 9 5.19 -4.80 9.92
C ASN A 9 3.77 -5.37 10.15
N GLN A 10 2.75 -4.63 9.69
CA GLN A 10 1.35 -4.95 9.93
C GLN A 10 0.82 -5.86 8.82
N LYS A 11 -0.01 -6.84 9.21
CA LYS A 11 -0.67 -7.75 8.27
C LYS A 11 -2.16 -7.43 8.19
N PHE A 12 -2.63 -7.31 6.95
CA PHE A 12 -4.05 -7.16 6.64
C PHE A 12 -4.54 -8.37 5.84
N THR A 13 -5.82 -8.71 5.96
CA THR A 13 -6.45 -9.77 5.17
C THR A 13 -7.87 -9.35 4.85
N PHE A 14 -8.23 -9.44 3.58
CA PHE A 14 -9.54 -9.06 3.06
C PHE A 14 -9.97 -10.07 2.00
N ASN A 15 -11.28 -10.27 1.87
CA ASN A 15 -11.84 -11.08 0.79
C ASN A 15 -11.91 -10.24 -0.49
N LEU A 16 -11.64 -10.87 -1.64
CA LEU A 16 -11.76 -10.23 -2.95
C LEU A 16 -13.09 -10.60 -3.60
N GLN A 17 -13.72 -9.63 -4.26
CA GLN A 17 -14.93 -9.87 -5.05
C GLN A 17 -14.56 -10.31 -6.47
N ASN A 18 -13.55 -9.66 -7.06
CA ASN A 18 -13.08 -10.00 -8.40
C ASN A 18 -11.54 -10.02 -8.48
N LYS A 19 -11.00 -10.81 -9.40
CA LYS A 19 -9.56 -10.85 -9.67
C LYS A 19 -9.04 -9.58 -10.34
N THR A 20 -9.93 -8.75 -10.88
CA THR A 20 -9.62 -7.45 -11.51
C THR A 20 -9.57 -6.29 -10.51
N ASP A 21 -9.79 -6.54 -9.22
CA ASP A 21 -9.81 -5.50 -8.21
C ASP A 21 -8.42 -4.87 -8.03
N TYR A 22 -8.42 -3.64 -7.50
CA TYR A 22 -7.21 -2.91 -7.15
C TYR A 22 -7.06 -2.84 -5.64
N LEU A 23 -5.83 -2.97 -5.14
CA LEU A 23 -5.51 -2.59 -3.77
C LEU A 23 -5.13 -1.11 -3.74
N HIS A 24 -5.92 -0.32 -3.02
CA HIS A 24 -5.66 1.09 -2.77
C HIS A 24 -4.95 1.24 -1.42
N LEU A 25 -3.79 1.88 -1.43
CA LEU A 25 -2.99 2.19 -0.24
C LEU A 25 -3.02 3.69 -0.03
N HIS A 26 -3.33 4.11 1.20
CA HIS A 26 -3.29 5.51 1.62
C HIS A 26 -2.44 5.58 2.89
N VAL A 27 -1.47 6.47 2.91
CA VAL A 27 -0.59 6.71 4.06
C VAL A 27 -0.89 8.09 4.61
N TYR A 28 -1.09 8.16 5.91
CA TYR A 28 -1.40 9.38 6.64
C TYR A 28 -0.38 9.59 7.75
N ASP A 29 -0.10 10.85 8.05
CA ASP A 29 0.50 11.23 9.32
C ASP A 29 -0.58 11.21 10.42
N ASP A 30 -0.20 10.74 11.60
CA ASP A 30 -1.12 10.55 12.74
C ASP A 30 -0.88 11.64 13.80
N ASP A 31 -1.00 12.89 13.38
CA ASP A 31 -0.91 14.05 14.27
C ASP A 31 -2.28 14.39 14.89
N ALA A 32 -2.27 14.80 16.15
CA ALA A 32 -3.46 15.00 16.99
C ALA A 32 -4.47 16.05 16.45
N MET A 33 -4.11 16.83 15.42
CA MET A 33 -4.95 17.89 14.84
C MET A 33 -5.43 17.63 13.41
N GLY A 34 -5.23 16.42 12.88
CA GLY A 34 -5.75 16.03 11.57
C GLY A 34 -4.88 14.97 10.91
N ARG A 35 -5.50 14.11 10.10
CA ARG A 35 -4.75 13.14 9.29
C ARG A 35 -4.25 13.81 8.03
N ASP A 36 -3.01 14.27 8.05
CA ASP A 36 -2.36 14.79 6.86
C ASP A 36 -2.02 13.65 5.91
N SER A 37 -2.48 13.73 4.66
CA SER A 37 -2.23 12.70 3.65
C SER A 37 -0.79 12.79 3.14
N ILE A 38 0.01 11.76 3.41
CA ILE A 38 1.40 11.66 2.92
C ILE A 38 1.43 11.22 1.45
N GLY A 39 0.55 10.29 1.06
CA GLY A 39 0.47 9.82 -0.31
C GLY A 39 -0.39 8.57 -0.48
N SER A 40 -0.60 8.19 -1.74
CA SER A 40 -1.42 7.02 -2.07
C SER A 40 -0.90 6.25 -3.27
N ALA A 41 -1.13 4.95 -3.30
CA ALA A 41 -0.81 4.09 -4.43
C ALA A 41 -1.98 3.16 -4.78
N LYS A 42 -2.05 2.79 -6.05
CA LYS A 42 -3.03 1.84 -6.59
C LYS A 42 -2.30 0.65 -7.23
N ILE A 43 -2.54 -0.54 -6.71
CA ILE A 43 -1.88 -1.78 -7.15
C ILE A 43 -2.91 -2.63 -7.90
N ASP A 44 -2.60 -2.97 -9.15
CA ASP A 44 -3.40 -3.88 -9.98
C ASP A 44 -3.16 -5.33 -9.54
N LEU A 45 -4.15 -5.95 -8.88
CA LEU A 45 -4.00 -7.30 -8.35
C LEU A 45 -3.88 -8.34 -9.46
N LYS A 46 -4.60 -8.15 -10.58
CA LYS A 46 -4.53 -9.07 -11.73
C LYS A 46 -3.13 -9.13 -12.31
N LYS A 47 -2.49 -7.96 -12.46
CA LYS A 47 -1.14 -7.84 -13.04
C LYS A 47 -0.04 -8.28 -12.07
N HIS A 48 -0.20 -7.96 -10.78
CA HIS A 48 0.90 -8.06 -9.84
C HIS A 48 0.81 -9.25 -8.88
N VAL A 49 -0.39 -9.75 -8.59
CA VAL A 49 -0.60 -10.75 -7.51
C VAL A 49 -1.13 -12.08 -8.06
N PHE A 50 -2.18 -12.06 -8.88
CA PHE A 50 -2.76 -13.29 -9.40
C PHE A 50 -1.81 -14.04 -10.33
N GLY A 51 -1.71 -15.36 -10.15
CA GLY A 51 -0.78 -16.21 -10.91
C GLY A 51 0.67 -16.14 -10.42
N LYS A 52 0.96 -15.43 -9.33
CA LYS A 52 2.28 -15.38 -8.69
C LYS A 52 2.20 -15.91 -7.27
N GLU A 53 3.28 -16.51 -6.80
CA GLU A 53 3.37 -16.99 -5.42
C GLU A 53 3.38 -15.82 -4.42
N CYS A 54 4.01 -14.70 -4.79
CA CYS A 54 4.20 -13.54 -3.93
C CYS A 54 4.50 -12.29 -4.75
N TYR A 55 3.90 -11.17 -4.37
CA TYR A 55 4.30 -9.84 -4.81
C TYR A 55 5.04 -9.14 -3.67
N ASN A 56 6.35 -8.91 -3.84
CA ASN A 56 7.22 -8.29 -2.84
C ASN A 56 7.97 -7.12 -3.50
N ALA A 57 7.59 -5.88 -3.20
CA ALA A 57 8.12 -4.71 -3.91
C ALA A 57 8.01 -3.43 -3.07
N TRP A 58 8.84 -2.45 -3.42
CA TRP A 58 8.65 -1.06 -3.06
C TRP A 58 7.67 -0.40 -4.04
N VAL A 59 6.68 0.30 -3.51
CA VAL A 59 5.64 1.01 -4.26
C VAL A 59 5.77 2.49 -3.97
N THR A 60 5.96 3.29 -5.02
CA THR A 60 6.05 4.73 -4.89
C THR A 60 4.69 5.33 -4.52
N LEU A 61 4.71 6.24 -3.55
CA LEU A 61 3.58 7.05 -3.10
C LEU A 61 3.74 8.45 -3.71
N PRO A 62 3.17 8.73 -4.89
CA PRO A 62 3.14 10.09 -5.42
C PRO A 62 2.46 11.03 -4.41
N SER A 63 3.12 12.15 -4.12
CA SER A 63 2.50 13.21 -3.32
C SER A 63 1.37 13.85 -4.14
N MET A 64 0.27 14.21 -3.47
CA MET A 64 -0.64 15.19 -4.02
C MET A 64 -0.09 16.58 -3.68
N LEU A 65 -0.19 17.54 -4.61
CA LEU A 65 0.14 18.96 -4.44
C LEU A 65 1.64 19.35 -4.41
N GLY A 66 2.41 18.98 -5.44
CA GLY A 66 3.67 19.70 -5.77
C GLY A 66 4.81 19.56 -4.75
N LEU A 67 4.65 18.73 -3.72
CA LEU A 67 5.72 18.40 -2.78
C LEU A 67 6.80 17.58 -3.49
N ARG A 68 8.06 17.96 -3.27
CA ARG A 68 9.23 17.41 -3.99
C ARG A 68 9.60 15.99 -3.56
N SER A 69 9.17 15.54 -2.38
CA SER A 69 9.48 14.19 -1.90
C SER A 69 8.43 13.19 -2.39
N LYS A 70 8.93 12.05 -2.90
CA LYS A 70 8.14 10.87 -3.25
C LYS A 70 8.45 9.84 -2.18
N GLY A 71 7.47 9.51 -1.34
CA GLY A 71 7.61 8.42 -0.38
C GLY A 71 7.54 7.07 -1.09
N GLU A 72 8.03 6.03 -0.45
CA GLU A 72 7.85 4.65 -0.92
C GLU A 72 7.40 3.78 0.24
N ILE A 73 6.58 2.77 -0.06
CA ILE A 73 6.14 1.77 0.90
C ILE A 73 6.53 0.38 0.43
N HIS A 74 7.14 -0.40 1.31
CA HIS A 74 7.44 -1.80 1.06
C HIS A 74 6.21 -2.66 1.36
N VAL A 75 5.80 -3.47 0.39
CA VAL A 75 4.63 -4.35 0.54
C VAL A 75 4.95 -5.78 0.13
N ILE A 76 4.33 -6.71 0.85
CA ILE A 76 4.32 -8.14 0.55
C ILE A 76 2.85 -8.58 0.45
N ILE A 77 2.44 -9.02 -0.73
CA ILE A 77 1.06 -9.42 -1.02
C ILE A 77 1.06 -10.86 -1.50
N LYS A 78 0.21 -11.68 -0.88
CA LYS A 78 -0.03 -13.08 -1.25
C LYS A 78 -1.52 -13.29 -1.44
N HIS A 79 -1.89 -13.96 -2.52
CA HIS A 79 -3.25 -14.41 -2.73
C HIS A 79 -3.41 -15.82 -2.14
N HIS A 80 -4.42 -16.00 -1.29
CA HIS A 80 -4.77 -17.29 -0.71
C HIS A 80 -6.12 -17.74 -1.26
N THR A 81 -6.16 -18.88 -1.92
CA THR A 81 -7.42 -19.58 -2.22
C THR A 81 -7.85 -20.37 -1.00
N LYS A 82 -9.12 -20.25 -0.60
CA LYS A 82 -9.71 -21.25 0.30
C LYS A 82 -9.87 -22.53 -0.53
N ASN A 83 -9.23 -23.61 -0.08
CA ASN A 83 -9.52 -24.95 -0.57
C ASN A 83 -10.90 -25.39 -0.06
#